data_AF-A0ABD0TE51-F1
#
_entry.id   AF-A0ABD0TE51-F1
#
_cell.length_a   1.000
_cell.length_b   1.000
_cell.length_c   1.000
_cell.angle_alpha   90.00
_cell.angle_beta   90.00
_cell.angle_gamma   90.00
#
_symmetry.space_group_name_H-M   'P 1'
#
loop_
_entity.id
_entity.type
_entity.pdbx_description
1 polymer ?
#
loop_
_entity_poly.entity_id
_entity_poly.type
_entity_poly.pdbx_seq_one_letter_code
_entity_poly.pdbx_strand_id
1 'polypeptide(L)'
;MKISVFIFCLLLVNCIQVAVSRVKVFDLRDAPYLFDNFIKEFHRKYKDYAEYMKRYAIFVNNLQECNKSNIKYQNDGAGITQFSDMTYEEYNKMLFPMRPYSVSVPITIPRETLT
;
A
#
# COMPACT_ATOMS: atom_id res chain seq x y z
N MET A 1 17.07 39.57 -29.26
CA MET A 1 16.71 39.49 -27.82
C MET A 1 15.41 38.75 -27.53
N LYS A 2 14.33 38.90 -28.31
CA LYS A 2 13.01 38.30 -27.99
C LYS A 2 12.97 36.76 -28.05
N ILE A 3 13.66 36.14 -29.01
CA ILE A 3 13.70 34.67 -29.18
C ILE A 3 14.53 33.98 -28.08
N SER A 4 15.63 34.60 -27.64
CA SER A 4 16.48 34.07 -26.56
C SER A 4 15.74 34.04 -25.21
N VAL A 5 14.95 35.08 -24.91
CA VAL A 5 14.08 35.12 -23.72
C VAL A 5 12.97 34.07 -23.81
N PHE A 6 12.39 33.85 -24.99
CA PHE A 6 11.34 32.85 -25.19
C PHE A 6 11.84 31.41 -25.02
N ILE A 7 13.03 31.10 -25.55
CA ILE A 7 13.69 29.80 -25.38
C ILE A 7 14.06 29.57 -23.91
N PHE A 8 14.56 30.60 -23.21
CA PHE A 8 14.87 30.52 -21.78
C PHE A 8 13.60 30.29 -20.94
N CYS A 9 12.49 30.97 -21.26
CA CYS A 9 11.20 30.73 -20.61
C CYS A 9 10.67 29.30 -20.86
N LEU A 10 10.80 28.75 -22.07
CA LEU A 10 10.37 27.39 -22.38
C LEU A 10 11.23 26.32 -21.66
N LEU A 11 12.53 26.56 -21.47
CA LEU A 11 13.41 25.67 -20.71
C LEU A 11 13.09 25.69 -19.21
N LEU A 12 12.75 26.84 -18.64
CA LEU A 12 12.33 26.96 -17.24
C LEU A 12 11.00 26.25 -16.95
N VAL A 13 10.05 26.27 -17.90
CA VAL A 13 8.76 25.57 -17.75
C VAL A 13 8.96 24.04 -17.74
N ASN A 14 9.89 23.49 -18.53
CA ASN A 14 10.16 22.05 -18.57
C ASN A 14 10.91 21.50 -17.35
N CYS A 15 11.68 22.31 -16.61
CA CYS A 15 12.35 21.87 -15.38
C CYS A 15 11.39 21.65 -14.20
N ILE A 16 10.19 22.25 -14.23
CA ILE A 16 9.25 22.18 -13.11
C ILE A 16 8.46 20.85 -13.11
N GLN A 17 8.26 20.21 -14.26
CA GLN A 17 7.51 18.95 -14.35
C GLN A 17 8.16 17.75 -13.64
N VAL A 18 9.48 17.78 -13.39
CA VAL A 18 10.26 16.57 -13.05
C VAL A 18 10.20 16.23 -11.54
N ALA A 19 9.63 17.09 -10.68
CA ALA A 19 9.73 16.93 -9.23
C ALA A 19 8.46 16.45 -8.50
N VAL A 20 7.35 16.20 -9.20
CA VAL A 20 6.11 15.70 -8.53
C VAL A 20 6.05 14.18 -8.63
N SER A 21 6.74 13.49 -7.73
CA SER A 21 6.48 12.07 -7.48
C SER A 21 5.01 11.93 -7.09
N ARG A 22 4.21 11.29 -7.95
CA ARG A 22 2.78 11.08 -7.68
C ARG A 22 2.66 9.99 -6.62
N VAL A 23 2.13 10.34 -5.46
CA VAL A 23 1.81 9.38 -4.40
C VAL A 23 0.93 8.26 -4.98
N LYS A 24 1.35 7.01 -4.82
CA LYS A 24 0.64 5.82 -5.27
C LYS A 24 -0.58 5.61 -4.37
N VAL A 25 -1.75 5.83 -4.95
CA VAL A 25 -3.05 5.59 -4.31
C VAL A 25 -3.82 4.59 -5.17
N PHE A 26 -4.23 3.48 -4.57
CA PHE A 26 -5.06 2.45 -5.20
C PHE A 26 -6.53 2.88 -5.23
N ASP A 27 -7.20 2.70 -6.35
CA ASP A 27 -8.66 2.82 -6.40
C ASP A 27 -9.30 1.55 -5.85
N LEU A 28 -10.13 1.68 -4.81
CA LEU A 28 -10.78 0.53 -4.19
C LEU A 28 -11.84 -0.11 -5.11
N ARG A 29 -12.31 0.61 -6.13
CA ARG A 29 -13.19 0.05 -7.16
C ARG A 29 -12.48 -1.00 -8.00
N ASP A 30 -11.16 -0.88 -8.12
CA ASP A 30 -10.31 -1.85 -8.83
C ASP A 30 -9.90 -3.03 -7.94
N ALA A 31 -10.29 -3.06 -6.67
CA ALA A 31 -9.89 -4.11 -5.73
C ALA A 31 -10.17 -5.54 -6.21
N PRO A 32 -11.29 -5.87 -6.89
CA PRO A 32 -11.49 -7.21 -7.46
C PRO A 32 -10.39 -7.59 -8.45
N TYR A 33 -10.02 -6.67 -9.35
CA TYR A 33 -8.96 -6.87 -10.35
C TYR A 33 -7.57 -6.94 -9.71
N LEU A 34 -7.29 -6.06 -8.75
CA LEU A 34 -6.04 -6.06 -8.00
C LEU A 34 -5.85 -7.35 -7.19
N PHE A 35 -6.93 -7.89 -6.61
CA PHE A 35 -6.88 -9.14 -5.87
C PHE A 35 -6.67 -10.35 -6.78
N ASP A 36 -7.32 -10.39 -7.94
CA ASP A 36 -7.09 -11.44 -8.95
C ASP A 36 -5.62 -11.45 -9.42
N ASN A 37 -5.04 -10.27 -9.66
CA ASN A 37 -3.62 -10.15 -9.99
C ASN A 37 -2.72 -10.59 -8.83
N PHE A 38 -3.02 -10.18 -7.59
CA PHE A 38 -2.31 -10.61 -6.38
C PHE A 38 -2.32 -12.14 -6.23
N ILE A 39 -3.46 -12.79 -6.46
CA ILE A 39 -3.58 -14.25 -6.40
C ILE A 39 -2.63 -14.91 -7.41
N LYS A 40 -2.58 -14.39 -8.64
CA LYS A 40 -1.71 -14.91 -9.71
C LYS A 40 -0.24 -14.68 -9.40
N GLU A 41 0.11 -13.44 -9.03
CA GLU A 41 1.48 -12.99 -8.77
C GLU A 41 2.12 -13.76 -7.61
N PHE A 42 1.39 -13.97 -6.52
CA PHE A 42 1.89 -14.66 -5.33
C PHE A 42 1.44 -16.12 -5.23
N HIS A 43 0.90 -16.67 -6.33
CA HIS A 43 0.43 -18.06 -6.44
C HIS A 43 -0.47 -18.51 -5.27
N ARG A 44 -1.38 -17.62 -4.85
CA ARG A 44 -2.25 -17.88 -3.70
C ARG A 44 -3.27 -18.96 -4.05
N LYS A 45 -3.52 -19.84 -3.09
CA LYS A 45 -4.56 -20.87 -3.15
C LYS A 45 -5.33 -20.85 -1.85
N TYR A 46 -6.65 -20.71 -1.95
CA TYR A 46 -7.54 -20.72 -0.80
C TYR A 46 -8.31 -22.03 -0.75
N LYS A 47 -8.54 -22.52 0.47
CA LYS A 47 -9.15 -23.83 0.71
C LYS A 47 -10.57 -23.92 0.14
N ASP A 48 -11.34 -22.86 0.32
CA ASP A 48 -12.74 -22.78 -0.04
C ASP A 48 -13.14 -21.32 -0.30
N TYR A 49 -14.39 -21.13 -0.73
CA TYR A 49 -14.94 -19.81 -1.02
C TYR A 49 -15.03 -18.92 0.22
N ALA A 50 -15.25 -19.49 1.40
CA ALA A 50 -15.31 -18.71 2.65
C ALA A 50 -13.94 -18.09 2.97
N GLU A 51 -12.86 -18.87 2.84
CA GLU A 51 -11.50 -18.37 3.00
C GLU A 51 -11.14 -17.35 1.89
N TYR A 52 -11.55 -17.59 0.64
CA TYR A 52 -11.38 -16.59 -0.43
C TYR A 52 -12.01 -15.24 -0.07
N MET A 53 -13.26 -15.25 0.40
CA MET A 53 -13.98 -14.03 0.76
C MET A 53 -13.36 -13.33 1.97
N LYS A 54 -12.91 -14.10 2.97
CA LYS A 54 -12.16 -13.56 4.12
C LYS A 54 -10.87 -12.86 3.64
N ARG A 55 -10.10 -13.51 2.79
CA ARG A 55 -8.80 -13.01 2.28
C ARG A 55 -8.98 -11.77 1.41
N TYR A 56 -10.03 -11.76 0.58
CA TYR A 56 -10.41 -10.59 -0.19
C TYR A 56 -10.74 -9.39 0.71
N ALA A 57 -11.54 -9.60 1.76
CA ALA A 57 -11.88 -8.52 2.70
C ALA A 57 -10.65 -7.94 3.41
N ILE A 58 -9.73 -8.81 3.86
CA ILE A 58 -8.45 -8.40 4.46
C ILE A 58 -7.62 -7.61 3.46
N PHE A 59 -7.54 -8.08 2.21
CA PHE A 59 -6.82 -7.41 1.14
C PHE A 59 -7.33 -6.00 0.86
N VAL A 60 -8.65 -5.82 0.75
CA VAL A 60 -9.29 -4.50 0.56
C VAL A 60 -8.95 -3.57 1.72
N ASN A 61 -9.03 -4.06 2.96
CA ASN A 61 -8.69 -3.27 4.15
C ASN A 61 -7.20 -2.86 4.13
N ASN A 62 -6.30 -3.77 3.77
CA ASN A 62 -4.87 -3.47 3.69
C ASN A 62 -4.55 -2.48 2.55
N LEU A 63 -5.27 -2.51 1.42
CA LEU A 63 -5.17 -1.47 0.38
C LEU A 63 -5.57 -0.09 0.91
N GLN A 64 -6.64 -0.01 1.71
CA GLN A 64 -7.07 1.24 2.35
C GLN A 64 -5.98 1.79 3.28
N GLU A 65 -5.36 0.94 4.09
CA GLU A 65 -4.26 1.35 4.98
C GLU A 65 -3.00 1.75 4.21
N CYS A 66 -2.68 1.07 3.10
CA CYS A 66 -1.60 1.49 2.20
C CYS A 66 -1.86 2.90 1.66
N ASN A 67 -3.07 3.18 1.18
CA ASN A 67 -3.45 4.51 0.70
C ASN A 67 -3.30 5.59 1.78
N LYS A 68 -3.82 5.33 2.99
CA LYS A 68 -3.68 6.25 4.12
C LYS A 68 -2.22 6.54 4.43
N SER A 69 -1.38 5.50 4.47
CA SER A 69 0.06 5.62 4.72
C SER A 69 0.76 6.43 3.64
N ASN A 70 0.54 6.11 2.37
CA ASN A 70 1.19 6.78 1.25
C ASN A 70 0.81 8.27 1.19
N ILE A 71 -0.47 8.60 1.42
CA ILE A 71 -0.95 9.98 1.51
C ILE A 71 -0.30 10.72 2.70
N LYS A 72 -0.30 10.09 3.87
CA LYS A 72 0.21 10.69 5.11
C LYS A 72 1.71 11.01 5.03
N TYR A 73 2.50 10.08 4.51
CA TYR A 73 3.96 10.22 4.46
C TYR A 73 4.48 10.74 3.12
N GLN A 74 3.58 11.08 2.17
CA GLN A 74 3.89 11.56 0.83
C GLN A 74 4.94 10.70 0.11
N ASN A 75 4.86 9.38 0.27
CA ASN A 75 5.78 8.44 -0.35
C ASN A 75 5.04 7.17 -0.80
N ASP A 76 5.68 6.41 -1.69
CA ASP A 76 5.11 5.19 -2.28
C ASP A 76 5.62 3.92 -1.60
N GLY A 77 5.97 4.04 -0.31
CA GLY A 77 6.59 2.95 0.44
C GLY A 77 5.66 1.77 0.68
N ALA A 78 4.34 1.98 0.75
CA ALA A 78 3.37 0.92 0.92
C ALA A 78 2.75 0.48 -0.43
N GLY A 79 2.66 -0.83 -0.64
CA GLY A 79 2.12 -1.41 -1.86
C GLY A 79 1.55 -2.82 -1.65
N ILE A 80 1.09 -3.42 -2.74
CA ILE A 80 0.69 -4.83 -2.74
C ILE A 80 1.93 -5.69 -2.61
N THR A 81 1.94 -6.60 -1.65
CA THR A 81 3.04 -7.53 -1.37
C THR A 81 2.45 -8.91 -1.10
N GLN A 82 3.29 -9.93 -0.94
CA GLN A 82 2.83 -11.25 -0.55
C GLN A 82 2.00 -11.25 0.75
N PHE A 83 2.14 -10.26 1.64
CA PHE A 83 1.40 -10.22 2.92
C PHE A 83 0.08 -9.45 2.85
N SER A 84 -0.32 -8.98 1.66
CA SER A 84 -1.48 -8.09 1.52
C SER A 84 -2.82 -8.73 1.89
N ASP A 85 -2.95 -10.06 1.96
CA ASP A 85 -4.17 -10.76 2.40
C ASP A 85 -4.08 -11.30 3.85
N MET A 86 -3.11 -10.85 4.63
CA MET A 86 -2.90 -11.26 6.02
C MET A 86 -3.33 -10.17 6.99
N THR A 87 -3.86 -10.57 8.15
CA THR A 87 -3.98 -9.65 9.29
C THR A 87 -2.62 -9.41 9.94
N TYR A 88 -2.52 -8.38 10.76
CA TYR A 88 -1.30 -8.10 11.52
C TYR A 88 -0.93 -9.26 12.45
N GLU A 89 -1.93 -9.90 13.06
CA GLU A 89 -1.75 -11.05 13.95
C GLU A 89 -1.22 -12.26 13.17
N GLU A 90 -1.79 -12.55 12.00
CA GLU A 90 -1.33 -13.62 11.12
C GLU A 90 0.11 -13.37 10.66
N TYR A 91 0.43 -12.13 10.27
CA TYR A 91 1.77 -11.72 9.86
C TYR A 91 2.79 -11.89 11.00
N ASN A 92 2.45 -11.42 12.19
CA ASN A 92 3.31 -11.54 13.37
C ASN A 92 3.52 -13.00 13.78
N LYS A 93 2.47 -13.83 13.73
CA LYS A 93 2.58 -15.26 14.03
C LYS A 93 3.48 -15.97 13.01
N MET A 94 3.45 -15.55 11.75
CA MET A 94 4.31 -16.09 10.70
C MET A 94 5.78 -15.70 10.90
N LEU A 95 6.07 -14.43 11.24
CA LEU A 95 7.46 -13.96 11.40
C LEU A 95 8.08 -14.27 12.76
N PHE A 96 7.28 -14.31 13.82
CA PHE A 96 7.74 -14.44 15.20
C PHE A 96 7.01 -15.58 15.92
N PRO A 97 7.20 -16.84 15.50
CA PRO A 97 6.44 -17.98 16.02
C PRO A 97 6.68 -18.26 17.51
N MET A 98 7.77 -17.74 18.11
CA MET A 98 8.12 -17.96 19.51
C MET A 98 7.86 -16.75 20.43
N ARG A 99 7.24 -15.65 19.98
CA ARG A 99 6.84 -14.58 20.92
C ARG A 99 5.55 -15.00 21.63
N PRO A 100 5.56 -15.20 22.96
CA PRO A 100 4.35 -15.55 23.69
C PRO A 100 3.32 -14.43 23.53
N TYR A 101 2.09 -14.83 23.20
CA TYR A 101 0.93 -13.95 23.08
C TYR A 101 0.56 -13.42 24.46
N SER A 102 1.28 -12.41 24.92
CA SER A 102 0.99 -11.73 26.17
C SER A 102 1.32 -10.25 26.01
N VAL A 103 0.51 -9.54 25.23
CA VAL A 103 -0.14 -8.26 25.62
C VAL A 103 -1.27 -8.04 24.61
N SER A 104 -2.51 -8.16 25.06
CA SER A 104 -3.66 -7.55 24.38
C SER A 104 -3.46 -6.03 24.41
N VAL A 105 -2.74 -5.49 23.42
CA VAL A 105 -2.75 -4.04 23.18
C VAL A 105 -4.14 -3.73 22.61
N PRO A 106 -4.92 -2.84 23.23
CA PRO A 106 -6.24 -2.48 22.73
C PRO A 106 -6.14 -2.02 21.28
N ILE A 107 -7.08 -2.51 20.46
CA ILE A 107 -7.23 -2.28 19.04
C ILE A 107 -7.56 -0.79 18.81
N THR A 108 -6.54 0.07 18.86
CA THR A 108 -6.47 1.45 18.33
C THR A 108 -5.20 2.10 18.90
N ILE A 109 -4.02 1.77 18.40
CA ILE A 109 -2.89 2.68 18.54
C ILE A 109 -2.38 2.98 17.13
N PRO A 110 -2.51 4.23 16.65
CA PRO A 110 -1.91 4.66 15.40
C PRO A 110 -0.42 4.34 15.40
N ARG A 111 0.12 3.98 14.23
CA ARG A 111 1.54 3.75 13.95
C ARG A 111 2.38 5.05 14.10
N GLU A 112 2.21 5.77 15.19
CA GLU A 112 2.97 6.97 15.55
C GLU A 112 3.74 6.80 16.85
N THR A 113 3.52 5.71 17.61
CA THR A 113 4.22 5.50 18.90
C THR A 113 5.38 4.52 18.82
N LEU A 114 5.98 4.34 17.64
CA LEU A 114 7.21 3.57 17.45
C LEU A 114 8.29 4.48 16.83
N THR A 115 8.66 5.51 17.57
CA THR A 115 9.89 6.30 17.42
C THR A 115 10.40 6.64 18.80
#